data_AF-A0AAJ1Q3T4-F1
#
_entry.id   AF-A0AAJ1Q3T4-F1
#
_cell.length_a   1.000
_cell.length_b   1.000
_cell.length_c   1.000
_cell.angle_alpha   90.00
_cell.angle_beta   90.00
_cell.angle_gamma   90.00
#
_symmetry.space_group_name_H-M   'P 1'
#
loop_
_entity.id
_entity.type
_entity.pdbx_description
1 polymer ?
#
loop_
_entity_poly.entity_id
_entity_poly.type
_entity_poly.pdbx_seq_one_letter_code
_entity_poly.pdbx_strand_id
1 'polypeptide(L)'
;FSVIRGHEGKEPLVRWDYIRSPRSTIPCAHIQIHSHGDEWMHALLLSGHHSRRARRRIKNAARTPRIANVHFPVGGRRFRPCLEEIILFVIDEFGAACTPQARKALQHGIREWEENQLRAAVRNNPTIAGL
;
A
#
# COMPACT_ATOMS: atom_id res chain seq x y z
N PHE A 1 9.68 -10.09 -9.14
CA PHE A 1 9.88 -8.68 -8.79
C PHE A 1 10.33 -7.95 -10.04
N SER A 2 9.51 -7.05 -10.58
CA SER A 2 9.95 -6.17 -11.66
C SER A 2 10.61 -4.95 -11.02
N VAL A 3 11.81 -4.64 -11.50
CA VAL A 3 12.65 -3.59 -10.94
C VAL A 3 13.08 -2.69 -12.09
N ILE A 4 12.62 -1.45 -12.08
CA ILE A 4 13.12 -0.42 -13.01
C ILE A 4 14.38 0.16 -12.38
N ARG A 5 15.52 0.13 -13.09
CA ARG A 5 16.79 0.69 -12.62
C ARG A 5 17.10 1.99 -13.34
N GLY A 6 17.77 2.90 -12.63
CA GLY A 6 18.32 4.11 -13.22
C GLY A 6 19.59 3.80 -13.99
N HIS A 7 19.98 4.72 -14.88
CA HIS A 7 21.28 4.68 -15.55
C HIS A 7 22.44 4.84 -14.54
N GLU A 8 22.19 5.60 -13.47
CA GLU A 8 23.16 5.86 -12.40
C GLU A 8 22.59 5.37 -11.05
N GLY A 9 23.44 4.72 -10.25
CA GLY A 9 23.10 4.21 -8.92
C GLY A 9 22.80 2.71 -8.85
N LYS A 10 22.99 2.13 -7.66
CA LYS A 10 22.72 0.70 -7.40
C LYS A 10 21.27 0.42 -6.96
N GLU A 11 20.57 1.47 -6.51
CA GLU A 11 19.20 1.37 -6.02
C GLU A 11 18.19 1.35 -7.19
N PRO A 12 17.10 0.59 -7.06
CA PRO A 12 16.06 0.55 -8.08
C PRO A 12 15.22 1.83 -8.08
N LEU A 13 14.82 2.36 -9.23
CA LEU A 13 13.88 3.50 -9.31
C LEU A 13 12.49 3.11 -8.79
N VAL A 14 12.00 1.95 -9.20
CA VAL A 14 10.69 1.44 -8.77
C VAL A 14 10.79 -0.06 -8.52
N ARG A 15 10.16 -0.53 -7.44
CA ARG A 15 10.02 -1.96 -7.13
C ARG A 15 8.55 -2.35 -7.10
N TRP A 16 8.20 -3.39 -7.85
CA TRP A 16 6.92 -4.08 -7.74
C TRP A 16 7.05 -5.32 -6.87
N ASP A 17 6.42 -5.27 -5.71
CA ASP A 17 6.49 -6.31 -4.69
C ASP A 17 5.13 -7.00 -4.53
N TYR A 18 5.14 -8.34 -4.50
CA TYR A 18 3.98 -9.16 -4.15
C TYR A 18 4.34 -10.14 -3.04
N ILE A 19 3.60 -10.07 -1.94
CA ILE A 19 3.74 -10.91 -0.75
C ILE A 19 2.38 -11.53 -0.49
N ARG A 20 2.24 -12.83 -0.75
CA ARG A 20 0.97 -13.55 -0.63
C ARG A 20 0.32 -13.42 0.76
N SER A 21 1.14 -13.46 1.81
CA SER A 21 0.69 -13.39 3.21
C SER A 21 1.61 -12.47 4.01
N PRO A 22 1.40 -11.13 3.94
CA PRO A 22 2.26 -10.19 4.65
C PRO A 22 2.06 -10.32 6.17
N ARG A 23 3.16 -10.39 6.93
CA ARG A 23 3.14 -10.45 8.40
C ARG A 23 2.91 -9.10 9.09
N SER A 24 2.52 -8.08 8.33
CA SER A 24 2.32 -6.70 8.80
C SER A 24 1.22 -6.03 7.99
N THR A 25 0.95 -4.75 8.26
CA THR A 25 -0.06 -3.96 7.54
C THR A 25 0.35 -3.52 6.12
N ILE A 26 1.45 -4.05 5.57
CA ILE A 26 1.80 -3.80 4.17
C ILE A 26 0.78 -4.44 3.23
N PRO A 27 0.40 -3.77 2.12
CA PRO A 27 -0.44 -4.37 1.10
C PRO A 27 0.22 -5.61 0.51
N CYS A 28 -0.57 -6.64 0.19
CA CYS A 28 -0.04 -7.87 -0.43
C CYS A 28 0.56 -7.61 -1.82
N ALA A 29 0.10 -6.60 -2.54
CA ALA A 29 0.73 -6.07 -3.75
C ALA A 29 0.97 -4.58 -3.57
N HIS A 30 2.20 -4.13 -3.74
CA HIS A 30 2.56 -2.72 -3.58
C HIS A 30 3.74 -2.31 -4.46
N ILE A 31 3.88 -1.01 -4.65
CA ILE A 31 5.07 -0.40 -5.24
C ILE A 31 5.82 0.45 -4.23
N GLN A 32 7.13 0.50 -4.40
CA GLN A 32 8.02 1.41 -3.69
C GLN A 32 8.80 2.20 -4.73
N ILE A 33 8.83 3.53 -4.54
CA ILE A 33 9.48 4.46 -5.45
C ILE A 33 10.72 5.00 -4.75
N HIS A 34 11.85 5.00 -5.44
CA HIS A 34 13.07 5.64 -4.96
C HIS A 34 13.16 7.02 -5.60
N SER A 35 13.05 8.04 -4.76
CA SER A 35 13.26 9.43 -5.14
C SER A 35 13.91 10.15 -3.95
N HIS A 36 14.65 11.20 -4.26
CA HIS A 36 15.40 12.01 -3.29
C HIS A 36 14.73 13.35 -3.00
N GLY A 37 13.47 13.55 -3.42
CA GLY A 37 12.77 14.82 -3.24
C GLY A 37 12.38 15.13 -1.78
N ASP A 38 12.53 16.40 -1.41
CA ASP A 38 12.31 16.90 -0.04
C ASP A 38 10.85 16.92 0.40
N GLU A 39 9.90 17.05 -0.54
CA GLU A 39 8.47 17.08 -0.25
C GLU A 39 7.98 15.80 0.43
N TRP A 40 8.46 14.63 -0.04
CA TRP A 40 8.12 13.34 0.56
C TRP A 40 8.73 13.19 1.95
N MET A 41 9.95 13.68 2.14
CA MET A 41 10.59 13.69 3.45
C MET A 41 9.76 14.52 4.42
N HIS A 42 9.35 15.72 4.01
CA HIS A 42 8.54 16.63 4.81
C HIS A 42 7.18 16.02 5.16
N ALA A 43 6.45 15.48 4.16
CA ALA A 43 5.17 14.82 4.38
C ALA A 43 5.29 13.62 5.34
N LEU A 44 6.38 12.86 5.27
CA LEU A 44 6.63 11.73 6.15
C LEU A 44 7.04 12.15 7.57
N LEU A 45 7.72 13.30 7.73
CA LEU A 45 8.06 13.86 9.05
C LEU A 45 6.86 14.49 9.74
N LEU A 46 5.99 15.17 8.98
CA LEU A 46 4.75 15.75 9.49
C LEU A 46 3.60 14.73 9.62
N SER A 47 3.84 13.48 9.24
CA SER A 47 2.84 12.42 9.33
C SER A 47 2.43 12.13 10.78
N GLY A 48 1.22 11.61 10.96
CA GLY A 48 0.68 11.28 12.28
C GLY A 48 1.43 10.11 12.94
N HIS A 49 1.10 9.83 14.20
CA HIS A 49 1.77 8.79 15.00
C HIS A 49 0.83 7.65 15.42
N HIS A 50 -0.32 7.51 14.76
CA HIS A 50 -1.32 6.50 15.12
C HIS A 50 -1.03 5.11 14.54
N SER A 51 -0.01 4.95 13.69
CA SER A 51 0.45 3.64 13.20
C SER A 51 1.83 3.27 13.76
N ARG A 52 2.10 1.96 13.86
CA ARG A 52 3.42 1.44 14.27
C ARG A 52 4.53 1.93 13.33
N ARG A 53 4.23 2.02 12.03
CA ARG A 53 5.19 2.41 10.99
C ARG A 53 5.54 3.88 11.09
N ALA A 54 4.55 4.74 11.23
CA ALA A 54 4.78 6.17 11.38
C ALA A 54 5.53 6.49 12.69
N ARG A 55 5.17 5.83 13.81
CA ARG A 55 5.95 5.91 15.06
C ARG A 55 7.40 5.46 14.92
N ARG A 56 7.63 4.33 14.22
CA ARG A 56 8.99 3.84 13.96
C ARG A 56 9.78 4.82 13.11
N ARG A 57 9.14 5.54 12.20
CA ARG A 57 9.78 6.55 11.35
C ARG A 57 10.25 7.74 12.17
N ILE A 58 9.39 8.27 13.05
CA ILE A 58 9.73 9.37 13.98
C ILE A 58 10.84 8.94 14.96
N LYS A 59 10.72 7.76 15.57
CA LYS A 59 11.74 7.26 16.52
C LYS A 59 13.13 7.13 15.88
N ASN A 60 13.18 6.84 14.59
CA ASN A 60 14.42 6.73 13.83
C ASN A 60 14.75 8.03 13.08
N ALA A 61 14.31 9.21 13.55
CA ALA A 61 14.52 10.49 12.85
C ALA A 61 16.00 10.81 12.54
N ALA A 62 16.96 10.22 13.27
CA ALA A 62 18.38 10.25 12.90
C ALA A 62 18.67 9.67 11.49
N ARG A 63 17.77 8.82 10.97
CA ARG A 63 17.72 8.42 9.57
C ARG A 63 16.62 9.22 8.87
N THR A 64 17.01 10.05 7.92
CA THR A 64 16.09 10.77 7.04
C THR A 64 15.03 9.82 6.45
N PRO A 65 13.73 10.09 6.65
CA PRO A 65 12.68 9.32 6.02
C PRO A 65 12.83 9.29 4.51
N ARG A 66 12.66 8.11 3.91
CA ARG A 66 12.72 7.92 2.46
C ARG A 66 11.40 7.40 1.93
N ILE A 67 10.94 7.98 0.83
CA ILE A 67 9.78 7.48 0.06
C ILE A 67 9.95 6.03 -0.37
N ALA A 68 11.19 5.58 -0.56
CA ALA A 68 11.52 4.18 -0.83
C ALA A 68 10.99 3.19 0.22
N ASN A 69 10.65 3.66 1.43
CA ASN A 69 10.06 2.83 2.48
C ASN A 69 8.52 2.85 2.51
N VAL A 70 7.86 3.62 1.63
CA VAL A 70 6.40 3.78 1.56
C VAL A 70 5.82 2.76 0.59
N HIS A 71 4.83 1.99 1.03
CA HIS A 71 4.28 0.87 0.27
C HIS A 71 2.95 1.29 -0.36
N PHE A 72 3.00 1.85 -1.57
CA PHE A 72 1.81 2.28 -2.29
C PHE A 72 1.01 1.04 -2.74
N PRO A 73 -0.25 0.87 -2.31
CA PRO A 73 -1.05 -0.30 -2.68
C PRO A 73 -1.36 -0.26 -4.18
N VAL A 74 -1.40 -1.43 -4.79
CA VAL A 74 -1.84 -1.58 -6.18
C VAL A 74 -3.08 -2.45 -6.33
N GLY A 75 -3.83 -2.72 -5.25
CA GLY A 75 -5.09 -3.47 -5.33
C GLY A 75 -4.97 -4.98 -5.16
N GLY A 76 -4.12 -5.36 -4.22
CA GLY A 76 -3.88 -6.73 -3.80
C GLY A 76 -3.71 -7.74 -4.95
N ARG A 77 -4.40 -8.88 -4.85
CA ARG A 77 -4.26 -10.02 -5.79
C ARG A 77 -4.77 -9.71 -7.20
N ARG A 78 -5.61 -8.68 -7.34
CA ARG A 78 -6.26 -8.31 -8.60
C ARG A 78 -5.63 -7.10 -9.27
N PHE A 79 -4.63 -6.49 -8.64
CA PHE A 79 -3.98 -5.26 -9.11
C PHE A 79 -4.97 -4.11 -9.44
N ARG A 80 -6.07 -4.01 -8.68
CA ARG A 80 -7.12 -2.97 -8.85
C ARG A 80 -7.50 -2.34 -7.50
N PRO A 81 -6.86 -1.24 -7.08
CA PRO A 81 -7.06 -0.69 -5.75
C PRO A 81 -8.47 -0.14 -5.58
N CYS A 82 -9.08 -0.42 -4.42
CA CYS A 82 -10.31 0.27 -3.99
C CYS A 82 -9.99 1.48 -3.11
N LEU A 83 -11.00 2.31 -2.84
CA LEU A 83 -10.85 3.49 -2.00
C LEU A 83 -10.39 3.13 -0.57
N GLU A 84 -10.95 2.07 0.00
CA GLU A 84 -10.64 1.60 1.35
C GLU A 84 -9.16 1.20 1.49
N GLU A 85 -8.56 0.61 0.46
CA GLU A 85 -7.12 0.31 0.44
C GLU A 85 -6.27 1.60 0.44
N ILE A 86 -6.69 2.64 -0.28
CA ILE A 86 -6.02 3.96 -0.27
C ILE A 86 -6.13 4.61 1.12
N ILE A 87 -7.29 4.52 1.77
CA ILE A 87 -7.49 5.06 3.12
C ILE A 87 -6.64 4.28 4.15
N LEU A 88 -6.64 2.94 4.08
CA LEU A 88 -5.78 2.12 4.94
C LEU A 88 -4.29 2.43 4.71
N PHE A 89 -3.89 2.68 3.47
CA PHE A 89 -2.54 3.16 3.16
C PHE A 89 -2.21 4.46 3.88
N VAL A 90 -3.09 5.47 3.84
CA VAL A 90 -2.86 6.74 4.56
C VAL A 90 -2.77 6.50 6.07
N ILE A 91 -3.63 5.66 6.63
CA ILE A 91 -3.59 5.29 8.06
C ILE A 91 -2.27 4.59 8.41
N ASP A 92 -1.87 3.58 7.64
CA ASP A 92 -0.75 2.71 7.98
C ASP A 92 0.61 3.33 7.62
N GLU A 93 0.73 4.02 6.48
CA GLU A 93 1.96 4.67 6.02
C GLU A 93 2.15 6.08 6.59
N PHE A 94 1.09 6.87 6.74
CA PHE A 94 1.17 8.26 7.23
C PHE A 94 0.59 8.45 8.64
N GLY A 95 0.19 7.36 9.31
CA GLY A 95 -0.17 7.41 10.72
C GLY A 95 -1.41 8.24 11.03
N ALA A 96 -2.32 8.41 10.06
CA ALA A 96 -3.59 9.08 10.27
C ALA A 96 -4.41 8.37 11.36
N ALA A 97 -5.16 9.15 12.15
CA ALA A 97 -5.99 8.62 13.22
C ALA A 97 -7.11 7.74 12.63
N CYS A 98 -7.36 6.59 13.26
CA CYS A 98 -8.42 5.68 12.86
C CYS A 98 -8.93 4.92 14.07
N THR A 99 -10.24 4.94 14.29
CA THR A 99 -10.86 4.11 15.32
C THR A 99 -10.84 2.64 14.92
N PRO A 100 -10.88 1.69 15.87
CA PRO A 100 -11.01 0.26 15.54
C PRO A 100 -12.24 -0.06 14.69
N GLN A 101 -13.36 0.64 14.91
CA GLN A 101 -14.61 0.47 14.18
C GLN A 101 -14.46 0.94 12.72
N ALA A 102 -13.86 2.11 12.49
CA ALA A 102 -13.57 2.60 11.14
C ALA A 102 -12.65 1.63 10.39
N ARG A 103 -11.60 1.12 11.05
CA ARG A 103 -10.72 0.11 10.43
C ARG A 103 -11.47 -1.16 10.02
N LYS A 104 -12.37 -1.66 10.88
CA LYS A 104 -13.19 -2.82 10.56
C LYS A 104 -14.11 -2.56 9.37
N ALA A 105 -14.69 -1.37 9.28
CA ALA A 105 -15.53 -0.97 8.14
C ALA A 105 -14.72 -0.92 6.82
N LEU A 106 -13.51 -0.34 6.85
CA LEU A 106 -12.61 -0.35 5.69
C LEU A 106 -12.26 -1.78 5.25
N GLN A 107 -11.92 -2.65 6.20
CA GLN A 107 -11.63 -4.05 5.90
C GLN A 107 -12.86 -4.81 5.36
N HIS A 108 -14.06 -4.43 5.76
CA HIS A 108 -15.30 -4.97 5.21
C HIS A 108 -15.51 -4.53 3.76
N GLY A 109 -15.39 -3.23 3.49
CA GLY A 109 -15.53 -2.68 2.14
C GLY A 109 -14.54 -3.30 1.14
N ILE A 110 -13.31 -3.62 1.58
CA ILE A 110 -12.35 -4.35 0.75
C ILE A 110 -12.89 -5.74 0.36
N ARG A 111 -13.48 -6.49 1.29
CA ARG A 111 -14.04 -7.81 0.99
C ARG A 111 -15.22 -7.71 0.04
N GLU A 112 -16.12 -6.76 0.25
CA GLU A 112 -17.25 -6.50 -0.64
C GLU A 112 -16.78 -6.10 -2.05
N TRP A 113 -15.76 -5.26 -2.14
CA TRP A 113 -15.13 -4.91 -3.41
C TRP A 113 -14.59 -6.15 -4.13
N GLU A 114 -13.82 -7.00 -3.43
CA GLU A 114 -13.26 -8.22 -4.02
C GLU A 114 -14.34 -9.19 -4.52
N GLU A 115 -15.44 -9.33 -3.78
CA GLU A 115 -16.59 -10.13 -4.20
C GLU A 115 -17.26 -9.53 -5.44
N ASN A 116 -17.48 -8.21 -5.46
CA ASN A 116 -18.06 -7.54 -6.62
C ASN A 116 -17.18 -7.65 -7.87
N GLN A 117 -15.86 -7.55 -7.70
CA GLN A 117 -14.89 -7.81 -8.77
C GLN A 117 -14.97 -9.25 -9.28
N LEU A 118 -15.17 -10.22 -8.38
CA LEU A 118 -15.36 -11.62 -8.77
C LEU A 118 -16.66 -11.81 -9.56
N ARG A 119 -17.78 -11.32 -9.04
CA ARG A 119 -19.09 -11.39 -9.70
C ARG A 119 -19.05 -10.77 -11.08
N ALA A 120 -18.42 -9.60 -11.23
CA ALA A 120 -18.26 -8.93 -12.52
C ALA A 120 -17.41 -9.77 -13.49
N ALA A 121 -16.28 -10.34 -13.04
CA ALA A 121 -15.43 -11.18 -13.88
C ALA A 121 -16.16 -12.45 -14.36
N VAL A 122 -16.90 -13.11 -13.46
CA VAL A 122 -17.71 -14.30 -13.78
C VAL A 122 -18.81 -13.96 -14.77
N ARG A 123 -19.57 -12.89 -14.53
CA ARG A 123 -20.65 -12.44 -15.44
C ARG A 123 -20.13 -12.12 -16.84
N ASN A 124 -18.91 -11.58 -16.95
CA ASN A 124 -18.32 -11.21 -18.23
C ASN A 124 -17.82 -12.44 -19.03
N ASN A 125 -17.52 -13.57 -18.36
CA ASN A 125 -17.03 -14.79 -19.01
C ASN A 125 -17.60 -16.05 -18.33
N PRO A 126 -18.92 -16.31 -18.42
CA PRO A 126 -19.58 -17.39 -17.68
C PRO A 126 -19.02 -18.77 -18.06
N THR A 127 -18.76 -19.00 -19.35
CA THR A 127 -18.22 -20.28 -19.86
C THR A 127 -16.87 -20.66 -19.25
N ILE A 128 -15.99 -19.69 -18.96
CA ILE A 128 -14.70 -19.94 -18.30
C ILE A 128 -14.90 -20.30 -16.83
N ALA A 129 -15.93 -19.76 -16.19
CA ALA A 129 -16.28 -20.05 -14.80
C ALA A 129 -17.00 -21.40 -14.62
N GLY A 130 -17.33 -22.10 -15.71
CA GLY A 130 -18.13 -23.32 -15.68
C GLY A 130 -19.61 -23.08 -15.35
N LEU A 131 -20.12 -21.88 -15.63
CA LEU A 131 -21.54 -21.48 -15.56
C LEU A 131 -22.11 -21.34 -16.97
#